data_AF-A0A9X4QVG0-F1
#
_entry.id   AF-A0A9X4QVG0-F1
#
_cell.length_a   1.000
_cell.length_b   1.000
_cell.length_c   1.000
_cell.angle_alpha   90.00
_cell.angle_beta   90.00
_cell.angle_gamma   90.00
#
_symmetry.space_group_name_H-M   'P 1'
#
loop_
_entity.id
_entity.type
_entity.pdbx_description
1 polymer ?
#
loop_
_entity_poly.entity_id
_entity_poly.type
_entity_poly.pdbx_seq_one_letter_code
_entity_poly.pdbx_strand_id
1 'polypeptide(L)'
;MKTYAIDARKLLVSALVAATLAGGSHAWAAAPAATEVQAHEVLASEYAAFLKDKYAIAITSGVTKGQFLSALAEALKAQPAENPHAFTDLAASDPLYADAAALYALGVITTDAVGAGQRLSAVNALQIAVKAAGLKELAYTYPASKTAAALAKVKLKSEWLGTTAAQEVAAAVDTGLLPSSFLRRNQAEGKRNRGAGRGAYRTNA
;
A
#
# COMPACT_ATOMS: atom_id res chain seq x y z
N MET A 1 -13.37 -20.13 -20.71
CA MET A 1 -12.95 -19.58 -19.40
C MET A 1 -11.93 -18.49 -19.67
N LYS A 2 -12.23 -17.23 -19.35
CA LYS A 2 -11.25 -16.13 -19.49
C LYS A 2 -10.34 -16.17 -18.27
N THR A 3 -9.14 -16.72 -18.44
CA THR A 3 -8.06 -16.58 -17.47
C THR A 3 -7.71 -15.11 -17.41
N TYR A 4 -8.14 -14.41 -16.36
CA TYR A 4 -7.65 -13.07 -16.09
C TYR A 4 -6.17 -13.22 -15.76
N ALA A 5 -5.31 -12.98 -16.74
CA ALA A 5 -3.89 -12.79 -16.48
C ALA A 5 -3.79 -11.55 -15.61
N ILE A 6 -3.79 -11.75 -14.28
CA ILE A 6 -3.42 -10.69 -13.36
C ILE A 6 -1.96 -10.41 -13.72
N ASP A 7 -1.74 -9.23 -14.30
CA ASP A 7 -0.43 -8.75 -14.72
C ASP A 7 0.57 -9.00 -13.59
N ALA A 8 1.67 -9.71 -13.87
CA ALA A 8 2.69 -10.06 -12.88
C ALA A 8 3.19 -8.81 -12.13
N ARG A 9 3.18 -7.65 -12.80
CA ARG A 9 3.48 -6.36 -12.20
C ARG A 9 2.52 -6.01 -11.07
N LYS A 10 1.21 -6.21 -11.25
CA LYS A 10 0.19 -5.94 -10.24
C LYS A 10 0.33 -6.89 -9.05
N LEU A 11 0.58 -8.17 -9.29
CA LEU A 11 0.80 -9.14 -8.19
C LEU A 11 2.01 -8.77 -7.33
N LEU A 12 3.11 -8.35 -7.96
CA LEU A 12 4.33 -7.95 -7.25
C LEU A 12 4.13 -6.67 -6.45
N VAL A 13 3.48 -5.68 -7.05
CA VAL A 13 3.15 -4.43 -6.36
C VAL A 13 2.19 -4.69 -5.20
N SER A 14 1.14 -5.51 -5.38
CA SER A 14 0.24 -5.92 -4.30
C SER A 14 0.99 -6.62 -3.17
N ALA A 15 1.91 -7.52 -3.50
CA ALA A 15 2.72 -8.21 -2.52
C ALA A 15 3.57 -7.24 -1.70
N LEU A 16 4.26 -6.31 -2.38
CA LEU A 16 5.10 -5.29 -1.75
C LEU A 16 4.31 -4.41 -0.78
N VAL A 17 3.15 -3.91 -1.22
CA VAL A 17 2.24 -3.14 -0.37
C VAL A 17 1.77 -3.98 0.82
N ALA A 18 1.33 -5.21 0.59
CA ALA A 18 0.84 -6.07 1.65
C ALA A 18 1.90 -6.31 2.73
N ALA A 19 3.15 -6.56 2.33
CA ALA A 19 4.25 -6.76 3.27
C ALA A 19 4.59 -5.48 4.06
N THR A 20 4.57 -4.29 3.44
CA THR A 20 4.80 -3.01 4.16
C THR A 20 3.78 -2.74 5.23
N LEU A 21 2.52 -3.04 4.95
CA LEU A 21 1.43 -2.80 5.87
C LEU A 21 1.33 -3.91 6.93
N ALA A 22 1.92 -5.09 6.68
CA ALA A 22 1.87 -6.24 7.58
C ALA A 22 2.84 -6.15 8.77
N GLY A 23 3.96 -5.45 8.61
CA GLY A 23 5.12 -5.42 9.53
C GLY A 23 4.88 -4.90 10.96
N GLY A 24 3.63 -4.74 11.39
CA GLY A 24 3.23 -4.33 12.74
C GLY A 24 2.47 -5.39 13.54
N SER A 25 2.50 -6.69 13.17
CA SER A 25 1.70 -7.69 13.89
C SER A 25 2.41 -9.04 14.01
N HIS A 26 2.92 -9.35 15.20
CA HIS A 26 3.19 -10.72 15.63
C HIS A 26 1.86 -11.48 15.70
N ALA A 27 1.71 -12.53 14.90
CA ALA A 27 0.58 -13.44 14.98
C ALA A 27 0.88 -14.52 16.03
N TRP A 28 0.10 -14.53 17.11
CA TRP A 28 0.00 -15.65 18.04
C TRP A 28 -0.88 -16.73 17.40
N ALA A 29 -0.38 -17.96 17.34
CA ALA A 29 -1.07 -19.08 16.72
C ALA A 29 -2.34 -19.47 17.50
N ALA A 30 -3.47 -19.53 16.80
CA ALA A 30 -4.71 -20.13 17.30
C ALA A 30 -4.97 -21.45 16.55
N ALA A 31 -5.45 -22.45 17.31
CA ALA A 31 -5.68 -23.84 16.89
C ALA A 31 -6.73 -23.98 15.78
N PRO A 32 -6.71 -25.09 14.99
CA PRO A 32 -7.54 -25.23 13.80
C PRO A 32 -8.98 -25.63 14.16
N ALA A 33 -9.95 -24.97 13.52
CA ALA A 33 -11.33 -25.44 13.41
C ALA A 33 -11.68 -25.60 11.91
N ALA A 34 -12.58 -26.56 11.64
CA ALA A 34 -12.84 -27.23 10.36
C ALA A 34 -12.96 -26.35 9.10
N THR A 35 -12.44 -26.88 7.99
CA THR A 35 -12.28 -26.21 6.69
C THR A 35 -13.50 -26.44 5.79
N GLU A 36 -14.37 -25.44 5.66
CA GLU A 36 -15.11 -25.21 4.42
C GLU A 36 -14.09 -24.88 3.32
N VAL A 37 -14.34 -25.28 2.06
CA VAL A 37 -13.50 -24.89 0.90
C VAL A 37 -13.68 -23.39 0.66
N GLN A 38 -13.02 -22.59 1.48
CA GLN A 38 -12.84 -21.16 1.31
C GLN A 38 -11.75 -20.96 0.26
N ALA A 39 -12.02 -20.11 -0.73
CA ALA A 39 -10.98 -19.58 -1.60
C ALA A 39 -9.81 -19.11 -0.73
N HIS A 40 -8.61 -19.69 -0.94
CA HIS A 40 -7.44 -19.40 -0.14
C HIS A 40 -7.12 -17.90 -0.25
N GLU A 41 -7.46 -17.16 0.81
CA GLU A 41 -7.26 -15.73 0.90
C GLU A 41 -5.80 -15.49 1.30
N VAL A 42 -4.98 -15.03 0.34
CA VAL A 42 -3.56 -14.77 0.59
C VAL A 42 -3.39 -13.69 1.66
N LEU A 43 -2.73 -14.06 2.75
CA LEU A 43 -2.48 -13.22 3.91
C LEU A 43 -1.29 -12.30 3.65
N ALA A 44 -1.28 -11.15 4.33
CA ALA A 44 -0.19 -10.19 4.25
C ALA A 44 1.18 -10.77 4.67
N SER A 45 1.18 -11.72 5.60
CA SER A 45 2.36 -12.48 6.02
C SER A 45 2.88 -13.41 4.91
N GLU A 46 1.99 -13.98 4.11
CA GLU A 46 2.35 -14.83 2.97
C GLU A 46 2.94 -14.00 1.83
N TYR A 47 2.46 -12.78 1.62
CA TYR A 47 3.09 -11.82 0.72
C TYR A 47 4.48 -11.39 1.19
N ALA A 48 4.66 -11.13 2.50
CA ALA A 48 5.98 -10.81 3.06
C ALA A 48 6.97 -11.98 2.88
N ALA A 49 6.52 -13.21 3.12
CA ALA A 49 7.31 -14.41 2.87
C ALA A 49 7.66 -14.57 1.37
N PHE A 50 6.67 -14.39 0.49
CA PHE A 50 6.88 -14.47 -0.96
C PHE A 50 7.92 -13.48 -1.46
N LEU A 51 7.87 -12.23 -1.01
CA LEU A 51 8.86 -11.21 -1.39
C LEU A 51 10.26 -11.57 -0.89
N LYS A 52 10.37 -12.06 0.35
CA LYS A 52 11.65 -12.52 0.89
C LYS A 52 12.20 -13.70 0.08
N ASP A 53 11.37 -14.68 -0.22
CA ASP A 53 11.82 -15.92 -0.85
C ASP A 53 12.10 -15.76 -2.34
N LYS A 54 11.36 -14.87 -3.04
CA LYS A 54 11.47 -14.68 -4.49
C LYS A 54 12.33 -13.49 -4.89
N TYR A 55 12.40 -12.47 -4.04
CA TYR A 55 13.05 -11.19 -4.34
C TYR A 55 14.06 -10.78 -3.27
N ALA A 56 14.30 -11.57 -2.22
CA ALA A 56 15.15 -11.20 -1.08
C ALA A 56 14.73 -9.89 -0.37
N ILE A 57 13.50 -9.42 -0.60
CA ILE A 57 12.98 -8.18 -0.02
C ILE A 57 12.43 -8.47 1.37
N ALA A 58 13.07 -7.89 2.40
CA ALA A 58 12.61 -7.94 3.79
C ALA A 58 11.96 -6.62 4.19
N ILE A 59 10.72 -6.66 4.66
CA ILE A 59 10.01 -5.47 5.11
C ILE A 59 9.91 -5.44 6.64
N THR A 60 10.58 -4.47 7.25
CA THR A 60 10.59 -4.23 8.70
C THR A 60 9.57 -3.15 9.09
N SER A 61 9.24 -3.03 10.38
CA SER A 61 8.39 -1.94 10.88
C SER A 61 9.07 -0.58 10.67
N GLY A 62 8.38 0.39 10.07
CA GLY A 62 8.90 1.76 9.94
C GLY A 62 9.68 2.03 8.65
N VAL A 63 9.36 1.32 7.57
CA VAL A 63 9.93 1.53 6.22
C VAL A 63 9.89 3.01 5.81
N THR A 64 11.02 3.51 5.33
CA THR A 64 11.10 4.84 4.72
C THR A 64 10.62 4.80 3.27
N LYS A 65 10.20 5.94 2.73
CA LYS A 65 9.81 6.04 1.32
C LYS A 65 10.95 5.58 0.39
N GLY A 66 12.20 5.92 0.71
CA GLY A 66 13.37 5.49 -0.07
C GLY A 66 13.55 3.96 -0.09
N GLN A 67 13.45 3.31 1.06
CA GLN A 67 13.55 1.84 1.15
C GLN A 67 12.46 1.15 0.32
N PHE A 68 11.23 1.68 0.37
CA PHE A 68 10.14 1.15 -0.44
C PHE A 68 10.34 1.36 -1.94
N LEU A 69 10.83 2.55 -2.34
CA LEU A 69 11.09 2.85 -3.75
C LEU A 69 12.21 1.96 -4.31
N SER A 70 13.28 1.71 -3.56
CA SER A 70 14.34 0.80 -4.00
C SER A 70 13.83 -0.63 -4.18
N ALA A 71 13.11 -1.16 -3.19
CA ALA A 71 12.48 -2.48 -3.29
C ALA A 71 11.48 -2.58 -4.45
N LEU A 72 10.76 -1.48 -4.74
CA LEU A 72 9.85 -1.40 -5.87
C LEU A 72 10.60 -1.39 -7.20
N ALA A 73 11.68 -0.62 -7.34
CA ALA A 73 12.49 -0.59 -8.56
C ALA A 73 13.06 -1.98 -8.86
N GLU A 74 13.57 -2.68 -7.83
CA GLU A 74 14.03 -4.06 -7.93
C GLU A 74 12.92 -5.02 -8.36
N ALA A 75 11.76 -4.99 -7.69
CA ALA A 75 10.62 -5.84 -8.02
C ALA A 75 10.11 -5.62 -9.46
N LEU A 76 10.17 -4.37 -9.93
CA LEU A 76 9.80 -3.99 -11.29
C LEU A 76 10.89 -4.27 -12.33
N LYS A 77 12.11 -4.64 -11.89
CA LYS A 77 13.31 -4.70 -12.73
C LYS A 77 13.49 -3.42 -13.56
N ALA A 78 13.29 -2.28 -12.89
CA ALA A 78 13.31 -0.98 -13.52
C ALA A 78 14.67 -0.75 -14.20
N GLN A 79 14.64 -0.32 -15.45
CA GLN A 79 15.86 -0.03 -16.20
C GLN A 79 16.38 1.36 -15.84
N PRO A 80 17.71 1.58 -15.84
CA PRO A 80 18.28 2.91 -15.68
C PRO A 80 17.67 3.90 -16.68
N ALA A 81 17.35 5.11 -16.20
CA ALA A 81 16.83 6.15 -17.08
C ALA A 81 17.94 6.67 -18.01
N GLU A 82 17.67 6.75 -19.32
CA GLU A 82 18.62 7.32 -20.29
C GLU A 82 18.92 8.80 -20.04
N ASN A 83 17.89 9.54 -19.61
CA ASN A 83 17.98 10.95 -19.21
C ASN A 83 17.45 11.09 -17.77
N PRO A 84 18.30 10.87 -16.74
CA PRO A 84 17.87 10.90 -15.35
C PRO A 84 17.33 12.28 -14.96
N HIS A 85 16.15 12.31 -14.34
CA HIS A 85 15.59 13.54 -13.76
C HIS A 85 16.43 14.01 -12.57
N ALA A 86 16.71 15.31 -12.50
CA ALA A 86 17.38 15.92 -11.35
C ALA A 86 16.37 16.18 -10.23
N PHE A 87 16.58 15.54 -9.08
CA PHE A 87 15.75 15.73 -7.90
C PHE A 87 16.26 16.89 -7.04
N THR A 88 15.35 17.61 -6.39
CA THR A 88 15.67 18.75 -5.52
C THR A 88 16.23 18.33 -4.16
N ASP A 89 15.95 17.10 -3.74
CA ASP A 89 16.30 16.57 -2.41
C ASP A 89 17.08 15.25 -2.43
N LEU A 90 17.55 14.82 -3.61
CA LEU A 90 18.33 13.59 -3.78
C LEU A 90 19.51 13.83 -4.72
N ALA A 91 20.73 13.71 -4.18
CA ALA A 91 21.95 13.90 -4.95
C ALA A 91 22.21 12.72 -5.91
N ALA A 92 22.82 13.00 -7.07
CA ALA A 92 23.15 11.98 -8.07
C ALA A 92 24.11 10.87 -7.55
N SER A 93 24.88 11.17 -6.50
CA SER A 93 25.77 10.21 -5.85
C SER A 93 25.06 9.33 -4.80
N ASP A 94 23.80 9.61 -4.48
CA ASP A 94 23.03 8.80 -3.52
C ASP A 94 22.71 7.43 -4.13
N PRO A 95 22.88 6.31 -3.40
CA PRO A 95 22.56 4.98 -3.90
C PRO A 95 21.11 4.82 -4.40
N LEU A 96 20.15 5.59 -3.86
CA LEU A 96 18.75 5.56 -4.29
C LEU A 96 18.51 6.29 -5.61
N TYR A 97 19.44 7.15 -6.06
CA TYR A 97 19.20 8.04 -7.18
C TYR A 97 18.84 7.29 -8.48
N ALA A 98 19.55 6.21 -8.78
CA ALA A 98 19.28 5.41 -9.98
C ALA A 98 17.87 4.80 -9.96
N ASP A 99 17.46 4.23 -8.81
CA ASP A 99 16.11 3.67 -8.62
C ASP A 99 15.03 4.74 -8.73
N ALA A 100 15.24 5.89 -8.09
CA ALA A 100 14.32 7.02 -8.13
C ALA A 100 14.17 7.57 -9.57
N ALA A 101 15.28 7.73 -10.29
CA ALA A 101 15.27 8.20 -11.67
C ALA A 101 14.55 7.22 -12.61
N ALA A 102 14.79 5.91 -12.44
CA ALA A 102 14.08 4.86 -13.20
C ALA A 102 12.57 4.89 -12.91
N LEU A 103 12.18 5.02 -11.64
CA LEU A 103 10.77 5.11 -11.23
C LEU A 103 10.11 6.42 -11.69
N TYR A 104 10.86 7.51 -11.81
CA TYR A 104 10.38 8.76 -12.40
C TYR A 104 10.10 8.59 -13.89
N ALA A 105 11.02 7.96 -14.64
CA ALA A 105 10.84 7.66 -16.06
C ALA A 105 9.63 6.74 -16.31
N LEU A 106 9.32 5.85 -15.36
CA LEU A 106 8.12 5.00 -15.37
C LEU A 106 6.83 5.72 -14.92
N GLY A 107 6.89 7.00 -14.55
CA GLY A 107 5.75 7.79 -14.09
C GLY A 107 5.24 7.41 -12.68
N VAL A 108 6.03 6.67 -11.91
CA VAL A 108 5.72 6.29 -10.52
C VAL A 108 6.00 7.44 -9.58
N ILE A 109 7.19 8.03 -9.69
CA ILE A 109 7.52 9.32 -9.10
C ILE A 109 7.12 10.40 -10.11
N THR A 110 6.45 11.44 -9.62
CA THR A 110 5.84 12.50 -10.48
C THR A 110 6.18 13.90 -10.01
N THR A 111 7.02 14.00 -8.97
CA THR A 111 7.50 15.25 -8.35
C THR A 111 9.01 15.27 -8.41
N ASP A 112 9.58 16.47 -8.34
CA ASP A 112 11.02 16.74 -8.29
C ASP A 112 11.63 16.46 -6.91
N ALA A 113 10.82 16.29 -5.86
CA ALA A 113 11.25 15.81 -4.55
C ALA A 113 10.88 14.34 -4.32
N VAL A 114 11.84 13.53 -3.86
CA VAL A 114 11.68 12.11 -3.54
C VAL A 114 11.19 11.91 -2.12
N GLY A 115 11.69 12.67 -1.15
CA GLY A 115 11.38 12.53 0.27
C GLY A 115 11.86 11.20 0.86
N ALA A 116 13.06 10.74 0.45
CA ALA A 116 13.54 9.39 0.71
C ALA A 116 13.59 9.00 2.20
N GLY A 117 13.96 9.93 3.08
CA GLY A 117 14.03 9.71 4.53
C GLY A 117 12.68 9.72 5.26
N GLN A 118 11.59 10.10 4.58
CA GLN A 118 10.27 10.20 5.22
C GLN A 118 9.70 8.82 5.53
N ARG A 119 9.02 8.69 6.67
CA ARG A 119 8.31 7.46 7.02
C ARG A 119 7.20 7.21 6.00
N LEU A 120 7.12 5.99 5.48
CA LEU A 120 6.10 5.64 4.51
C LEU A 120 4.74 5.45 5.21
N SER A 121 3.76 6.25 4.80
CA SER A 121 2.36 6.06 5.22
C SER A 121 1.67 5.02 4.33
N ALA A 122 0.62 4.40 4.84
CA ALA A 122 -0.16 3.43 4.08
C ALA A 122 -0.80 4.03 2.82
N VAL A 123 -1.27 5.28 2.92
CA VAL A 123 -1.84 6.01 1.78
C VAL A 123 -0.76 6.24 0.73
N ASN A 124 0.41 6.77 1.12
CA ASN A 124 1.50 7.02 0.17
C ASN A 124 1.98 5.74 -0.52
N ALA A 125 2.06 4.62 0.22
CA ALA A 125 2.39 3.31 -0.35
C ALA A 125 1.38 2.89 -1.43
N LEU A 126 0.07 3.06 -1.17
CA LEU A 126 -0.98 2.75 -2.13
C LEU A 126 -0.94 3.65 -3.37
N GLN A 127 -0.69 4.95 -3.20
CA GLN A 127 -0.59 5.88 -4.33
C GLN A 127 0.59 5.52 -5.24
N ILE A 128 1.75 5.22 -4.65
CA ILE A 128 2.93 4.75 -5.40
C ILE A 128 2.60 3.43 -6.12
N ALA A 129 1.95 2.49 -5.43
CA ALA A 129 1.57 1.20 -5.97
C ALA A 129 0.60 1.30 -7.16
N VAL A 130 -0.42 2.15 -7.06
CA VAL A 130 -1.36 2.40 -8.17
C VAL A 130 -0.63 2.89 -9.41
N LYS A 131 0.33 3.81 -9.25
CA LYS A 131 1.13 4.31 -10.37
C LYS A 131 2.07 3.23 -10.93
N ALA A 132 2.74 2.49 -10.06
CA ALA A 132 3.60 1.36 -10.44
C ALA A 132 2.86 0.25 -11.19
N ALA A 133 1.59 0.04 -10.84
CA ALA A 133 0.69 -0.90 -11.51
C ALA A 133 0.13 -0.39 -12.85
N GLY A 134 0.49 0.84 -13.27
CA GLY A 134 -0.04 1.47 -14.48
C GLY A 134 -1.51 1.87 -14.36
N LEU A 135 -2.03 2.02 -13.13
CA LEU A 135 -3.45 2.29 -12.85
C LEU A 135 -3.74 3.77 -12.60
N LYS A 136 -2.78 4.67 -12.82
CA LYS A 136 -2.95 6.12 -12.61
C LYS A 136 -4.12 6.69 -13.43
N GLU A 137 -4.13 6.43 -14.74
CA GLU A 137 -5.16 6.93 -15.65
C GLU A 137 -6.55 6.37 -15.30
N LEU A 138 -6.58 5.10 -14.88
CA LEU A 138 -7.80 4.50 -14.35
C LEU A 138 -8.24 5.21 -13.07
N ALA A 139 -7.34 5.44 -12.12
CA ALA A 139 -7.67 6.09 -10.85
C ALA A 139 -8.18 7.52 -11.08
N TYR A 140 -7.54 8.31 -11.94
CA TYR A 140 -7.89 9.73 -12.10
C TYR A 140 -9.22 9.95 -12.81
N THR A 141 -9.76 8.91 -13.44
CA THR A 141 -11.10 8.92 -14.04
C THR A 141 -12.18 8.38 -13.09
N TYR A 142 -11.85 8.01 -11.83
CA TYR A 142 -12.86 7.51 -10.89
C TYR A 142 -13.88 8.59 -10.50
N PRO A 143 -15.18 8.39 -10.78
CA PRO A 143 -16.22 9.29 -10.34
C PRO A 143 -16.36 9.27 -8.81
N ALA A 144 -16.77 10.39 -8.21
CA ALA A 144 -16.89 10.54 -6.76
C ALA A 144 -17.78 9.46 -6.11
N SER A 145 -18.89 9.08 -6.77
CA SER A 145 -19.78 8.02 -6.28
C SER A 145 -19.09 6.64 -6.20
N LYS A 146 -18.27 6.30 -7.20
CA LYS A 146 -17.51 5.05 -7.23
C LYS A 146 -16.39 5.07 -6.19
N THR A 147 -15.70 6.20 -6.05
CA THR A 147 -14.70 6.42 -5.01
C THR A 147 -15.28 6.17 -3.62
N ALA A 148 -16.41 6.80 -3.30
CA ALA A 148 -17.08 6.62 -2.01
C ALA A 148 -17.49 5.14 -1.78
N ALA A 149 -18.03 4.46 -2.80
CA ALA A 149 -18.43 3.06 -2.69
C ALA A 149 -17.24 2.13 -2.44
N ALA A 150 -16.11 2.34 -3.11
CA ALA A 150 -14.90 1.55 -2.90
C ALA A 150 -14.28 1.80 -1.52
N LEU A 151 -14.21 3.08 -1.09
CA LEU A 151 -13.68 3.44 0.23
C LEU A 151 -14.56 2.92 1.38
N ALA A 152 -15.87 2.80 1.18
CA ALA A 152 -16.75 2.18 2.18
C ALA A 152 -16.38 0.72 2.48
N LYS A 153 -15.85 -0.04 1.50
CA LYS A 153 -15.39 -1.43 1.68
C LYS A 153 -14.21 -1.54 2.65
N VAL A 154 -13.37 -0.50 2.71
CA VAL A 154 -12.22 -0.37 3.62
C VAL A 154 -12.54 0.46 4.87
N LYS A 155 -13.79 0.92 5.04
CA LYS A 155 -14.23 1.84 6.11
C LYS A 155 -13.42 3.16 6.15
N LEU A 156 -12.94 3.62 5.00
CA LEU A 156 -12.33 4.94 4.85
C LEU A 156 -13.37 5.94 4.37
N LYS A 157 -13.15 7.20 4.72
CA LYS A 157 -13.95 8.33 4.30
C LYS A 157 -13.16 9.16 3.31
N SER A 158 -13.81 9.60 2.23
CA SER A 158 -13.17 10.45 1.23
C SER A 158 -12.68 11.75 1.83
N GLU A 159 -13.33 12.29 2.85
CA GLU A 159 -12.97 13.57 3.49
C GLU A 159 -11.65 13.50 4.27
N TRP A 160 -11.19 12.30 4.63
CA TRP A 160 -9.89 12.10 5.28
C TRP A 160 -8.74 12.10 4.27
N LEU A 161 -9.07 12.06 2.98
CA LEU A 161 -8.15 11.96 1.87
C LEU A 161 -8.36 13.16 0.94
N GLY A 162 -7.30 13.68 0.33
CA GLY A 162 -7.49 14.59 -0.81
C GLY A 162 -8.19 13.85 -1.96
N THR A 163 -8.87 14.55 -2.86
CA THR A 163 -9.63 13.94 -3.99
C THR A 163 -8.82 12.91 -4.76
N THR A 164 -7.58 13.24 -5.15
CA THR A 164 -6.68 12.34 -5.88
C THR A 164 -6.31 11.11 -5.07
N ALA A 165 -6.00 11.28 -3.79
CA ALA A 165 -5.67 10.16 -2.90
C ALA A 165 -6.87 9.23 -2.71
N ALA A 166 -8.08 9.78 -2.57
CA ALA A 166 -9.31 9.02 -2.48
C ALA A 166 -9.54 8.16 -3.73
N GLN A 167 -9.35 8.75 -4.92
CA GLN A 167 -9.46 8.07 -6.21
C GLN A 167 -8.43 6.94 -6.37
N GLU A 168 -7.15 7.19 -6.05
CA GLU A 168 -6.08 6.18 -6.12
C GLU A 168 -6.37 5.01 -5.17
N VAL A 169 -6.76 5.28 -3.93
CA VAL A 169 -7.11 4.22 -2.96
C VAL A 169 -8.34 3.44 -3.42
N ALA A 170 -9.37 4.12 -3.93
CA ALA A 170 -10.56 3.46 -4.47
C ALA A 170 -10.23 2.53 -5.64
N ALA A 171 -9.40 2.98 -6.57
CA ALA A 171 -8.93 2.13 -7.68
C ALA A 171 -8.16 0.93 -7.16
N ALA A 172 -7.26 1.11 -6.19
CA ALA A 172 -6.52 0.01 -5.58
C ALA A 172 -7.42 -1.06 -4.94
N VAL A 173 -8.52 -0.64 -4.30
CA VAL A 173 -9.52 -1.55 -3.72
C VAL A 173 -10.24 -2.32 -4.81
N ASP A 174 -10.78 -1.63 -5.82
CA ASP A 174 -11.59 -2.25 -6.86
C ASP A 174 -10.77 -3.15 -7.80
N THR A 175 -9.47 -2.89 -7.96
CA THR A 175 -8.58 -3.74 -8.78
C THR A 175 -7.92 -4.87 -7.99
N GLY A 176 -8.21 -5.01 -6.69
CA GLY A 176 -7.58 -6.02 -5.83
C GLY A 176 -6.08 -5.78 -5.58
N LEU A 177 -5.61 -4.54 -5.75
CA LEU A 177 -4.23 -4.16 -5.42
C LEU A 177 -4.00 -4.16 -3.90
N LEU A 178 -5.04 -3.82 -3.14
CA LEU A 178 -5.07 -3.98 -1.69
C LEU A 178 -5.75 -5.31 -1.33
N PRO A 179 -5.04 -6.29 -0.74
CA PRO A 179 -5.65 -7.56 -0.34
C PRO A 179 -6.78 -7.35 0.67
N SER A 180 -7.84 -8.17 0.56
CA SER A 180 -9.01 -8.09 1.44
C SER A 180 -8.69 -8.31 2.92
N SER A 181 -7.58 -8.99 3.22
CA SER A 181 -7.11 -9.24 4.58
C SER A 181 -6.68 -7.95 5.32
N PHE A 182 -6.32 -6.88 4.58
CA PHE A 182 -6.13 -5.53 5.14
C PHE A 182 -7.43 -4.82 5.51
N LEU A 183 -8.57 -5.23 4.95
CA LEU A 183 -9.91 -4.66 5.24
C LEU A 183 -10.40 -4.99 6.65
N ARG A 184 -9.75 -5.93 7.34
CA ARG A 184 -10.17 -6.40 8.67
C ARG A 184 -9.40 -5.75 9.83
N ARG A 185 -8.19 -5.21 9.62
CA ARG A 185 -7.34 -4.71 10.71
C ARG A 185 -7.84 -3.40 11.35
N ASN A 186 -8.39 -2.47 10.56
CA ASN A 186 -8.99 -1.22 11.08
C ASN A 186 -10.30 -1.44 11.87
N GLN A 187 -10.80 -2.68 11.96
CA GLN A 187 -12.02 -3.00 12.69
C GLN A 187 -11.80 -3.20 14.20
N ALA A 188 -10.55 -3.44 14.64
CA ALA A 188 -10.21 -3.72 16.03
C ALA A 188 -9.80 -2.47 16.84
N GLU A 189 -9.15 -1.48 16.22
CA GLU A 189 -8.71 -0.26 16.93
C GLU A 189 -9.86 0.72 17.20
N GLY A 190 -10.86 0.81 16.31
CA GLY A 190 -12.04 1.69 16.48
C GLY A 190 -13.04 1.24 17.55
N LYS A 191 -12.89 0.04 18.13
CA LYS A 191 -13.69 -0.44 19.26
C LYS A 191 -13.04 -0.11 20.62
N ARG A 192 -11.71 -0.03 20.70
CA ARG A 192 -11.02 0.26 21.96
C ARG A 192 -11.21 1.71 22.43
N ASN A 193 -11.33 2.66 21.50
CA ASN A 193 -11.49 4.08 21.82
C ASN A 193 -12.92 4.55 22.12
N ARG A 194 -13.93 3.67 22.06
CA ARG A 194 -15.34 4.02 22.37
C ARG A 194 -15.86 3.46 23.71
N GLY A 195 -14.99 2.81 24.49
CA GLY A 195 -15.33 2.26 25.81
C GLY A 195 -14.92 3.12 27.01
N ALA A 196 -14.08 4.15 26.84
CA ALA A 196 -13.42 4.84 27.96
C ALA A 196 -14.02 6.23 28.32
N GLY A 197 -15.27 6.52 27.92
CA GLY A 197 -15.79 7.89 28.00
C GLY A 197 -17.27 8.04 28.32
N ARG A 198 -17.83 7.24 29.23
CA ARG A 198 -19.12 7.57 29.90
C ARG A 198 -19.15 7.02 31.32
N GLY A 199 -18.62 7.81 32.26
CA GLY A 199 -18.62 7.51 33.68
C GLY A 199 -18.69 8.79 34.52
N ALA A 200 -19.91 9.30 34.67
CA ALA A 200 -20.43 10.09 35.80
C ALA A 200 -19.52 11.11 36.53
N TYR A 201 -19.76 12.41 36.27
CA TYR A 201 -19.75 13.41 37.34
C TYR A 201 -21.20 13.75 37.69
N ARG A 202 -21.73 13.10 38.73
CA ARG A 202 -22.92 13.57 39.45
C ARG A 202 -22.45 14.62 40.45
N THR A 203 -23.00 15.82 40.31
CA THR A 203 -22.93 16.93 41.26
C THR A 203 -23.59 16.52 42.57
N ASN A 204 -22.88 16.64 43.69
CA ASN A 204 -23.49 16.63 45.02
C ASN A 204 -23.83 18.06 45.41
N ALA A 205 -25.12 18.26 45.74
CA ALA A 205 -25.59 19.29 46.65
C ALA A 205 -25.60 18.70 48.07
#